data_AF-A0A3A4UZC3-F1
#
_entry.id   AF-A0A3A4UZC3-F1
#
_cell.length_a   1.000
_cell.length_b   1.000
_cell.length_c   1.000
_cell.angle_alpha   90.00
_cell.angle_beta   90.00
_cell.angle_gamma   90.00
#
_symmetry.space_group_name_H-M   'P 1'
#
loop_
_entity.id
_entity.type
_entity.pdbx_description
1 polymer ?
#
loop_
_entity_poly.entity_id
_entity_poly.type
_entity_poly.pdbx_seq_one_letter_code
_entity_poly.pdbx_strand_id
1 'polypeptide(L)'
;MSLCECGCGSLVKSKRRFVSGHNSRVPNLGKTTKVSQYCECGCGTLTNPGCRFVKNHQPKGYKRSEEDKVKIREGIARVGRLPWSQERIKQASDRMTGENNPFYGKKHSEETLKRFSIKRKKENLSESTLAKLRKPKSEEHRRKNSESHKGKPGRKQTLEEKQKKSLKFRGRKYTKETKIRMSVAALKGFASGTRTSNSGSISGTYKGVIFRSSCELAFLMHQINLEGYVRADRSGLPQYKISYMTKSGSVKTYNPDYFVNGTLKEIKQCGFRSSEFLCGNFIEKERAAILFCEQRGWKFEVIEMPMLNKRRIIFPLRQQGQITLIPRYEKQYLKWLKTCINQ
;
A
#
# COMPACT_ATOMS: atom_id res chain seq x y z
N MET A 1 13.22 60.61 -54.78
CA MET A 1 13.83 59.65 -53.83
C MET A 1 14.87 60.40 -53.03
N SER A 2 15.10 60.06 -51.75
CA SER A 2 16.11 60.70 -50.90
C SER A 2 17.21 59.70 -50.57
N LEU A 3 18.43 60.15 -50.26
CA LEU A 3 19.51 59.27 -49.80
C LEU A 3 19.23 58.75 -48.38
N CYS A 4 19.72 57.55 -48.08
CA CYS A 4 19.53 56.88 -46.79
C CYS A 4 20.30 57.61 -45.67
N GLU A 5 19.60 57.95 -44.59
CA GLU A 5 20.14 58.77 -43.48
C GLU A 5 21.26 58.07 -42.67
N CYS A 6 21.50 56.77 -42.86
CA CYS A 6 22.63 56.10 -42.21
C CYS A 6 24.00 56.38 -42.85
N GLY A 7 24.05 57.19 -43.92
CA GLY A 7 25.28 57.57 -44.62
C GLY A 7 25.81 56.55 -45.65
N CYS A 8 25.05 55.52 -46.00
CA CYS A 8 25.50 54.48 -46.94
C CYS A 8 25.40 54.87 -48.43
N GLY A 9 24.85 56.04 -48.75
CA GLY A 9 24.71 56.53 -50.14
C GLY A 9 23.61 55.88 -50.99
N SER A 10 22.84 54.93 -50.44
CA SER A 10 21.76 54.27 -51.18
C SER A 10 20.49 55.12 -51.24
N LEU A 11 19.76 55.08 -52.38
CA LEU A 11 18.49 55.80 -52.56
C LEU A 11 17.33 55.08 -51.86
N VAL A 12 16.46 55.85 -51.21
CA VAL A 12 15.29 55.37 -50.47
C VAL A 12 14.00 55.88 -51.11
N LYS A 13 12.98 55.02 -51.10
CA LYS A 13 11.62 55.36 -51.56
C LYS A 13 11.07 56.55 -50.76
N SER A 14 10.30 57.42 -51.42
CA SER A 14 9.71 58.61 -50.80
C SER A 14 8.93 58.25 -49.53
N LYS A 15 9.12 59.02 -48.46
CA LYS A 15 8.61 58.84 -47.07
C LYS A 15 9.34 57.84 -46.16
N ARG A 16 10.43 57.17 -46.59
CA ARG A 16 11.27 56.36 -45.69
C ARG A 16 12.65 56.99 -45.49
N ARG A 17 13.13 57.00 -44.23
CA ARG A 17 14.45 57.52 -43.85
C ARG A 17 15.60 56.53 -44.10
N PHE A 18 15.31 55.23 -44.05
CA PHE A 18 16.31 54.17 -44.19
C PHE A 18 15.88 53.12 -45.23
N VAL A 19 16.87 52.52 -45.90
CA VAL A 19 16.65 51.31 -46.71
C VAL A 19 16.25 50.15 -45.78
N SER A 20 15.41 49.25 -46.27
CA SER A 20 14.95 48.09 -45.48
C SER A 20 16.15 47.28 -44.96
N GLY A 21 16.27 47.18 -43.63
CA GLY A 21 17.38 46.49 -42.95
C GLY A 21 18.42 47.44 -42.33
N HIS A 22 18.40 48.73 -42.66
CA HIS A 22 19.24 49.72 -42.00
C HIS A 22 18.50 50.30 -40.80
N ASN A 23 19.05 50.12 -39.61
CA ASN A 23 18.56 50.77 -38.39
C ASN A 23 19.45 51.98 -38.09
N SER A 24 18.89 53.00 -37.43
CA SER A 24 19.54 54.27 -37.03
C SER A 24 20.75 54.14 -36.09
N ARG A 25 21.29 52.94 -35.91
CA ARG A 25 22.48 52.71 -35.10
C ARG A 25 23.67 53.27 -35.86
N VAL A 26 23.96 54.53 -35.55
CA VAL A 26 25.23 55.21 -35.79
C VAL A 26 26.34 54.16 -35.72
N PRO A 27 27.14 53.97 -36.78
CA PRO A 27 28.24 53.03 -36.74
C PRO A 27 29.10 53.40 -35.54
N ASN A 28 29.28 52.43 -34.64
CA ASN A 28 29.97 52.59 -33.37
C ASN A 28 31.47 52.77 -33.68
N LEU A 29 31.82 53.98 -34.13
CA LEU A 29 33.17 54.47 -34.43
C LEU A 29 33.92 54.58 -33.10
N GLY A 30 34.42 53.44 -32.62
CA GLY A 30 35.15 53.39 -31.36
C GLY A 30 35.14 52.05 -30.65
N LYS A 31 34.96 50.91 -31.35
CA LYS A 31 35.31 49.62 -30.74
C LYS A 31 36.83 49.51 -30.70
N THR A 32 37.42 50.02 -29.62
CA THR A 32 38.77 49.63 -29.22
C THR A 32 38.82 48.10 -29.24
N THR A 33 39.77 47.55 -29.99
CA THR A 33 40.01 46.11 -30.09
C THR A 33 40.37 45.61 -28.70
N LYS A 34 39.36 45.13 -27.97
CA LYS A 34 39.59 44.50 -26.67
C LYS A 34 40.51 43.31 -26.90
N VAL A 35 41.68 43.36 -26.29
CA VAL A 35 42.68 42.31 -26.41
C VAL A 35 42.14 41.04 -25.75
N SER A 36 42.36 39.88 -26.36
CA SER A 36 42.06 38.59 -25.74
C SER A 36 42.89 38.43 -24.46
N GLN A 37 42.25 38.03 -23.37
CA GLN A 37 42.92 37.80 -22.09
C GLN A 37 42.94 36.29 -21.79
N TYR A 38 43.87 35.83 -20.96
CA TYR A 38 43.88 34.43 -20.53
C TYR A 38 42.71 34.13 -19.59
N CYS A 39 42.21 32.90 -19.64
CA CYS A 39 41.09 32.46 -18.83
C CYS A 39 41.44 32.47 -17.34
N GLU A 40 40.63 33.16 -16.53
CA GLU A 40 40.86 33.32 -15.09
C GLU A 40 40.75 32.02 -14.27
N CYS A 41 40.31 30.91 -14.87
CA CYS A 41 40.35 29.61 -14.19
C CYS A 41 41.76 29.00 -14.12
N GLY A 42 42.77 29.62 -14.76
CA GLY A 42 44.14 29.14 -14.77
C GLY A 42 44.44 28.06 -15.81
N CYS A 43 43.54 27.79 -16.76
CA CYS A 43 43.76 26.76 -17.79
C CYS A 43 44.72 27.17 -18.91
N GLY A 44 45.23 28.40 -18.91
CA GLY A 44 46.15 28.92 -19.93
C GLY A 44 45.53 29.21 -21.31
N THR A 45 44.22 29.04 -21.49
CA THR A 45 43.55 29.28 -22.78
C THR A 45 43.11 30.75 -22.90
N LEU A 46 43.27 31.37 -24.06
CA LEU A 46 42.77 32.73 -24.33
C LEU A 46 41.24 32.74 -24.41
N THR A 47 40.62 33.77 -23.82
CA THR A 47 39.19 34.01 -23.88
C THR A 47 38.86 34.96 -25.03
N ASN A 48 37.62 34.87 -25.50
CA ASN A 48 37.11 35.87 -26.43
C ASN A 48 37.16 37.27 -25.77
N PRO A 49 37.47 38.33 -26.53
CA PRO A 49 37.49 39.70 -26.03
C PRO A 49 36.26 40.05 -25.16
N GLY A 50 36.51 40.44 -23.91
CA GLY A 50 35.47 40.77 -22.93
C GLY A 50 34.88 39.60 -22.14
N CYS A 51 35.31 38.36 -22.40
CA CYS A 51 34.94 37.19 -21.58
C CYS A 51 36.01 36.92 -20.52
N ARG A 52 35.62 36.59 -19.29
CA ARG A 52 36.55 36.18 -18.21
C ARG A 52 36.92 34.69 -18.26
N PHE A 53 36.06 33.87 -18.87
CA PHE A 53 36.23 32.42 -18.96
C PHE A 53 36.00 31.91 -20.39
N VAL A 54 36.67 30.82 -20.76
CA VAL A 54 36.36 30.08 -22.00
C VAL A 54 34.95 29.48 -21.88
N LYS A 55 34.25 29.32 -23.01
CA LYS A 55 32.94 28.69 -23.04
C LYS A 55 33.00 27.31 -22.36
N ASN A 56 32.13 27.09 -21.37
CA ASN A 56 32.08 25.89 -20.49
C ASN A 56 33.13 25.79 -19.38
N HIS A 57 34.04 26.76 -19.26
CA HIS A 57 34.81 26.93 -18.03
C HIS A 57 33.90 27.63 -17.04
N GLN A 58 33.10 26.84 -16.32
CA GLN A 58 32.55 27.34 -15.07
C GLN A 58 33.71 27.48 -14.09
N PRO A 59 33.69 28.48 -13.21
CA PRO A 59 34.64 28.53 -12.11
C PRO A 59 34.32 27.39 -11.14
N LYS A 60 34.79 26.18 -11.46
CA LYS A 60 34.74 25.03 -10.56
C LYS A 60 35.64 25.38 -9.38
N GLY A 61 35.01 25.75 -8.27
CA GLY A 61 35.70 26.11 -7.03
C GLY A 61 35.78 27.60 -6.73
N TYR A 62 35.11 28.49 -7.47
CA TYR A 62 34.96 29.87 -7.00
C TYR A 62 34.13 29.89 -5.73
N LYS A 63 34.84 29.99 -4.60
CA LYS A 63 34.26 30.29 -3.31
C LYS A 63 33.77 31.74 -3.42
N ARG A 64 32.45 31.90 -3.56
CA ARG A 64 31.82 33.22 -3.42
C ARG A 64 32.34 33.86 -2.14
N SER A 65 32.72 35.12 -2.21
CA SER A 65 33.04 35.91 -1.02
C SER A 65 31.85 35.88 -0.06
N GLU A 66 32.08 36.09 1.23
CA GLU A 66 30.97 36.22 2.18
C GLU A 66 30.05 37.38 1.79
N GLU A 67 30.58 38.47 1.23
CA GLU A 67 29.79 39.57 0.68
C GLU A 67 28.85 39.14 -0.45
N ASP A 68 29.32 38.33 -1.40
CA ASP A 68 28.46 37.80 -2.48
C ASP A 68 27.38 36.87 -1.95
N LYS A 69 27.72 36.06 -0.94
CA LYS A 69 26.74 35.20 -0.27
C LYS A 69 25.68 36.05 0.44
N VAL A 70 26.08 37.13 1.11
CA VAL A 70 25.18 38.08 1.76
C VAL A 70 24.28 38.76 0.72
N LYS A 71 24.83 39.29 -0.38
CA LYS A 71 24.04 39.90 -1.47
C LYS A 71 23.00 38.96 -2.06
N ILE A 72 23.32 37.67 -2.20
CA ILE A 72 22.39 36.66 -2.71
C ILE A 72 21.31 36.32 -1.66
N ARG A 73 21.69 36.21 -0.38
CA ARG A 73 20.70 36.03 0.71
C ARG A 73 19.77 37.23 0.79
N GLU A 74 20.30 38.44 0.78
CA GLU A 74 19.54 39.69 0.80
C GLU A 74 18.68 39.84 -0.46
N GLY A 75 19.17 39.47 -1.64
CA GLY A 75 18.38 39.47 -2.87
C GLY A 75 17.22 38.47 -2.82
N ILE A 76 17.46 37.25 -2.31
CA ILE A 76 16.40 36.25 -2.09
C ILE A 76 15.41 36.71 -1.02
N ALA A 77 15.87 37.41 0.02
CA ALA A 77 15.04 37.95 1.10
C ALA A 77 14.21 39.16 0.65
N ARG A 78 14.80 40.10 -0.11
CA ARG A 78 14.14 41.29 -0.65
C ARG A 78 13.08 40.94 -1.69
N VAL A 79 13.40 40.03 -2.60
CA VAL A 79 12.43 39.58 -3.61
C VAL A 79 11.40 38.67 -2.97
N GLY A 80 11.80 37.95 -1.91
CA GLY A 80 11.10 36.78 -1.42
C GLY A 80 11.01 35.74 -2.54
N ARG A 81 11.22 34.46 -2.26
CA ARG A 81 10.43 33.50 -3.04
C ARG A 81 9.01 33.64 -2.52
N LEU A 82 8.29 34.68 -2.97
CA LEU A 82 6.86 34.77 -2.76
C LEU A 82 6.31 33.39 -3.15
N PRO A 83 5.58 32.72 -2.24
CA PRO A 83 4.90 31.49 -2.58
C PRO A 83 4.19 31.73 -3.91
N TRP A 84 4.41 30.84 -4.88
CA TRP A 84 3.72 30.99 -6.16
C TRP A 84 2.23 31.13 -5.87
N SER A 85 1.58 32.12 -6.47
CA SER A 85 0.14 32.26 -6.36
C SER A 85 -0.51 30.92 -6.76
N GLN A 86 -1.66 30.59 -6.17
CA GLN A 86 -2.36 29.35 -6.54
C GLN A 86 -2.59 29.27 -8.05
N GLU A 87 -2.83 30.41 -8.70
CA GLU A 87 -2.95 30.53 -10.14
C GLU A 87 -1.65 30.15 -10.87
N ARG A 88 -0.49 30.66 -10.44
CA ARG A 88 0.81 30.30 -11.04
C ARG A 88 1.15 28.83 -10.84
N ILE A 89 0.78 28.24 -9.69
CA ILE A 89 0.91 26.80 -9.43
C ILE A 89 0.02 26.01 -10.38
N LYS A 90 -1.25 26.42 -10.53
CA LYS A 90 -2.20 25.79 -11.44
C LYS A 90 -1.72 25.86 -12.88
N GLN A 91 -1.31 27.04 -13.37
CA GLN A 91 -0.76 27.21 -14.72
C GLN A 91 0.50 26.34 -14.95
N ALA A 92 1.40 26.25 -13.96
CA ALA A 92 2.57 25.38 -14.07
C ALA A 92 2.18 23.89 -14.11
N SER A 93 1.16 23.49 -13.34
CA SER A 93 0.61 22.13 -13.35
C SER A 93 -0.06 21.81 -14.68
N ASP A 94 -0.88 22.71 -15.21
CA ASP A 94 -1.63 22.55 -16.45
C ASP A 94 -0.69 22.44 -17.66
N ARG A 95 0.47 23.13 -17.64
CA ARG A 95 1.53 23.01 -18.66
C ARG A 95 2.29 21.68 -18.61
N MET A 96 2.25 20.96 -17.49
CA MET A 96 3.01 19.72 -17.29
C MET A 96 2.13 18.47 -17.27
N THR A 97 0.83 18.61 -17.56
CA THR A 97 -0.15 17.52 -17.53
C THR A 97 -0.88 17.39 -18.86
N GLY A 98 -1.46 16.21 -19.12
CA GLY A 98 -2.22 15.94 -20.34
C GLY A 98 -1.44 16.20 -21.62
N GLU A 99 -2.12 16.76 -22.62
CA GLU A 99 -1.58 17.06 -23.95
C GLU A 99 -0.58 18.22 -23.97
N ASN A 100 -0.66 19.11 -22.98
CA ASN A 100 0.26 20.24 -22.83
C ASN A 100 1.65 19.81 -22.35
N ASN A 101 1.79 18.62 -21.76
CA ASN A 101 3.09 18.12 -21.33
C ASN A 101 4.02 18.03 -22.55
N PRO A 102 5.23 18.63 -22.51
CA PRO A 102 6.17 18.60 -23.63
C PRO A 102 6.59 17.19 -24.12
N PHE A 103 6.33 16.17 -23.31
CA PHE A 103 6.57 14.76 -23.61
C PHE A 103 5.29 13.95 -23.94
N TYR A 104 4.11 14.59 -23.99
CA TYR A 104 2.88 13.89 -24.39
C TYR A 104 3.00 13.38 -25.83
N GLY A 105 2.55 12.15 -26.06
CA GLY A 105 2.66 11.46 -27.35
C GLY A 105 4.09 11.04 -27.77
N LYS A 106 5.14 11.57 -27.12
CA LYS A 106 6.53 11.19 -27.43
C LYS A 106 6.88 9.86 -26.78
N LYS A 107 7.46 8.94 -27.55
CA LYS A 107 8.02 7.68 -27.05
C LYS A 107 9.51 7.86 -26.78
N HIS A 108 10.02 7.24 -25.70
CA HIS A 108 11.45 7.12 -25.51
C HIS A 108 12.04 6.18 -26.56
N SER A 109 13.23 6.50 -27.06
CA SER A 109 14.00 5.59 -27.91
C SER A 109 14.35 4.30 -27.14
N GLU A 110 14.54 3.20 -27.86
CA GLU A 110 14.95 1.93 -27.27
C GLU A 110 16.25 2.06 -26.48
N GLU A 111 17.19 2.87 -26.96
CA GLU A 111 18.43 3.17 -26.26
C GLU A 111 18.19 3.84 -24.91
N THR A 112 17.28 4.82 -24.85
CA THR A 112 16.91 5.51 -23.60
C THR A 112 16.23 4.55 -22.62
N LEU A 113 15.33 3.70 -23.11
CA LEU A 113 14.68 2.66 -22.31
C LEU A 113 15.71 1.66 -21.76
N LYS A 114 16.70 1.25 -22.57
CA LYS A 114 17.81 0.39 -22.16
C LYS A 114 18.65 1.05 -21.07
N ARG A 115 18.99 2.34 -21.21
CA ARG A 115 19.71 3.11 -20.17
C ARG A 115 18.91 3.17 -18.85
N PHE A 116 17.59 3.35 -18.89
CA PHE A 116 16.76 3.29 -17.68
C PHE A 116 16.69 1.89 -17.07
N SER A 117 16.62 0.86 -17.90
CA SER A 117 16.64 -0.54 -17.45
C SER A 117 17.94 -0.85 -16.70
N ILE A 118 19.09 -0.49 -17.28
CA ILE A 118 20.43 -0.64 -16.68
C ILE A 118 20.52 0.09 -15.34
N LYS A 119 19.99 1.32 -15.24
CA LYS A 119 19.97 2.08 -13.97
C LYS A 119 19.03 1.49 -12.91
N ARG A 120 17.96 0.81 -13.30
CA ARG A 120 17.00 0.18 -12.37
C ARG A 120 17.44 -1.18 -11.88
N LYS A 121 18.19 -1.93 -12.69
CA LYS A 121 18.80 -3.18 -12.26
C LYS A 121 19.77 -2.85 -11.11
N LYS A 122 19.47 -3.43 -9.94
CA LYS A 122 20.29 -3.27 -8.73
C LYS A 122 21.72 -3.79 -8.90
N GLU A 123 21.98 -4.52 -9.99
CA GLU A 123 23.29 -5.06 -10.40
C GLU A 123 24.36 -3.97 -10.58
N ASN A 124 23.98 -2.71 -10.86
CA ASN A 124 24.93 -1.60 -10.99
C ASN A 124 25.03 -0.71 -9.75
N LEU A 125 24.36 -1.07 -8.65
CA LEU A 125 24.53 -0.34 -7.39
C LEU A 125 25.79 -0.85 -6.71
N SER A 126 26.68 0.06 -6.35
CA SER A 126 27.83 -0.28 -5.53
C SER A 126 27.38 -1.03 -4.27
N GLU A 127 28.23 -1.94 -3.80
CA GLU A 127 27.94 -2.74 -2.61
C GLU A 127 27.63 -1.86 -1.38
N SER A 128 28.29 -0.71 -1.28
CA SER A 128 28.01 0.30 -0.25
C SER A 128 26.59 0.90 -0.34
N THR A 129 26.06 1.07 -1.55
CA THR A 129 24.68 1.55 -1.76
C THR A 129 23.68 0.44 -1.47
N LEU A 130 23.97 -0.81 -1.87
CA LEU A 130 23.16 -1.96 -1.51
C LEU A 130 23.10 -2.18 0.00
N ALA A 131 24.22 -2.03 0.70
CA ALA A 131 24.28 -2.10 2.16
C ALA A 131 23.37 -1.04 2.81
N LYS A 132 23.38 0.21 2.32
CA LYS A 132 22.48 1.27 2.81
C LYS A 132 21.00 0.96 2.57
N LEU A 133 20.65 0.35 1.44
CA LEU A 133 19.28 -0.07 1.13
C LEU A 133 18.82 -1.30 1.93
N ARG A 134 19.75 -2.20 2.29
CA ARG A 134 19.49 -3.40 3.10
C ARG A 134 19.42 -3.09 4.59
N LYS A 135 20.10 -2.05 5.07
CA LYS A 135 20.09 -1.66 6.49
C LYS A 135 18.64 -1.41 6.93
N PRO A 136 18.13 -2.18 7.91
CA PRO A 136 16.81 -1.88 8.46
C PRO A 136 16.82 -0.45 9.00
N LYS A 137 15.73 0.28 8.76
CA LYS A 137 15.53 1.60 9.37
C LYS A 137 15.75 1.49 10.88
N SER A 138 16.51 2.42 11.47
CA SER A 138 16.72 2.49 12.91
C SER A 138 15.40 2.62 13.65
N GLU A 139 15.36 2.16 14.89
CA GLU A 139 14.14 2.22 15.71
C GLU A 139 13.65 3.66 15.89
N GLU A 140 14.57 4.60 16.06
CA GLU A 140 14.26 6.03 16.11
C GLU A 140 13.59 6.54 14.82
N HIS A 141 14.08 6.13 13.65
CA HIS A 141 13.48 6.51 12.38
C HIS A 141 12.10 5.86 12.18
N ARG A 142 11.90 4.63 12.66
CA ARG A 142 10.58 3.98 12.69
C ARG A 142 9.63 4.73 13.61
N ARG A 143 10.09 5.12 14.80
CA ARG A 143 9.33 5.94 15.76
C ARG A 143 8.89 7.26 15.15
N LYS A 144 9.81 8.01 14.53
CA LYS A 144 9.50 9.28 13.83
C LYS A 144 8.45 9.09 12.71
N ASN A 145 8.56 8.03 11.92
CA ASN A 145 7.52 7.72 10.91
C ASN A 145 6.17 7.40 11.58
N SER A 146 6.17 6.58 12.63
CA SER A 146 4.95 6.22 13.37
C SER A 146 4.28 7.46 13.98
N GLU A 147 5.05 8.32 14.66
CA GLU A 147 4.58 9.59 15.23
C GLU A 147 4.05 10.52 14.14
N SER A 148 4.74 10.62 12.99
CA SER A 148 4.27 11.44 11.87
C SER A 148 2.95 10.98 11.26
N HIS A 149 2.57 9.71 11.49
CA HIS A 149 1.30 9.13 11.06
C HIS A 149 0.26 9.06 12.18
N LYS A 150 0.68 9.14 13.46
CA LYS A 150 -0.21 9.16 14.62
C LYS A 150 -1.07 10.43 14.55
N GLY A 151 -2.39 10.27 14.61
CA GLY A 151 -3.33 11.39 14.55
C GLY A 151 -3.60 11.95 13.15
N LYS A 152 -2.87 11.54 12.10
CA LYS A 152 -3.30 11.79 10.73
C LYS A 152 -4.40 10.77 10.41
N PRO A 153 -5.69 11.15 10.32
CA PRO A 153 -6.70 10.22 9.87
C PRO A 153 -6.25 9.75 8.50
N GLY A 154 -5.89 8.47 8.38
CA GLY A 154 -5.57 7.89 7.07
C GLY A 154 -6.73 8.28 6.17
N ARG A 155 -6.45 9.05 5.09
CA ARG A 155 -7.46 9.75 4.29
C ARG A 155 -8.64 8.81 4.10
N LYS A 156 -9.73 9.06 4.85
CA LYS A 156 -10.89 8.16 4.84
C LYS A 156 -11.40 8.22 3.42
N GLN A 157 -11.28 7.12 2.69
CA GLN A 157 -11.76 7.08 1.33
C GLN A 157 -13.24 7.42 1.34
N THR A 158 -13.64 8.38 0.51
CA THR A 158 -15.06 8.70 0.34
C THR A 158 -15.80 7.46 -0.18
N LEU A 159 -17.12 7.41 0.04
CA LEU A 159 -17.94 6.31 -0.49
C LEU A 159 -17.77 6.18 -2.01
N GLU A 160 -17.71 7.32 -2.70
CA GLU A 160 -17.47 7.42 -4.14
C GLU A 160 -16.09 6.86 -4.56
N GLU A 161 -15.02 7.18 -3.83
CA GLU A 161 -13.68 6.62 -4.10
C GLU A 161 -13.64 5.09 -3.90
N LYS A 162 -14.39 4.57 -2.91
CA LYS A 162 -14.54 3.13 -2.70
C LYS A 162 -15.32 2.48 -3.84
N GLN A 163 -16.39 3.12 -4.31
CA GLN A 163 -17.19 2.65 -5.45
C GLN A 163 -16.36 2.64 -6.75
N LYS A 164 -15.63 3.73 -7.06
CA LYS A 164 -14.73 3.81 -8.23
C LYS A 164 -13.67 2.71 -8.19
N LYS A 165 -13.06 2.45 -7.03
CA LYS A 165 -12.13 1.33 -6.86
C LYS A 165 -12.83 -0.01 -7.12
N SER A 166 -13.97 -0.26 -6.48
CA SER A 166 -14.73 -1.50 -6.65
C SER A 166 -15.09 -1.77 -8.12
N LEU A 167 -15.62 -0.76 -8.81
CA LEU A 167 -15.96 -0.84 -10.25
C LEU A 167 -14.73 -1.15 -11.11
N LYS A 168 -13.57 -0.54 -10.82
CA LYS A 168 -12.32 -0.80 -11.55
C LYS A 168 -11.83 -2.26 -11.42
N PHE A 169 -12.19 -2.95 -10.34
CA PHE A 169 -11.83 -4.36 -10.13
C PHE A 169 -12.94 -5.33 -10.54
N ARG A 170 -14.18 -4.87 -10.66
CA ARG A 170 -15.32 -5.69 -11.10
C ARG A 170 -15.10 -6.10 -12.56
N GLY A 171 -15.18 -7.41 -12.83
CA GLY A 171 -15.01 -7.97 -14.18
C GLY A 171 -13.56 -8.18 -14.64
N ARG A 172 -12.56 -7.82 -13.83
CA ARG A 172 -11.16 -8.04 -14.21
C ARG A 172 -10.84 -9.54 -14.18
N LYS A 173 -10.70 -10.15 -15.37
CA LYS A 173 -10.30 -11.56 -15.49
C LYS A 173 -8.81 -11.68 -15.17
N TYR A 174 -8.49 -12.39 -14.09
CA TYR A 174 -7.09 -12.73 -13.78
C TYR A 174 -6.54 -13.72 -14.80
N THR A 175 -5.33 -13.47 -15.28
CA THR A 175 -4.59 -14.44 -16.10
C THR A 175 -4.35 -15.73 -15.32
N LYS A 176 -4.22 -16.87 -16.02
CA LYS A 176 -3.95 -18.18 -15.39
C LYS A 176 -2.74 -18.10 -14.44
N GLU A 177 -1.66 -17.46 -14.90
CA GLU A 177 -0.44 -17.25 -14.10
C GLU A 177 -0.68 -16.42 -12.83
N THR A 178 -1.52 -15.38 -12.89
CA THR A 178 -1.85 -14.58 -11.71
C THR A 178 -2.69 -15.36 -10.71
N LYS A 179 -3.62 -16.21 -11.18
CA LYS A 179 -4.36 -17.14 -10.32
C LYS A 179 -3.42 -18.12 -9.62
N ILE A 180 -2.43 -18.67 -10.33
CA ILE A 180 -1.41 -19.56 -9.76
C ILE A 180 -0.61 -18.82 -8.69
N ARG A 181 -0.12 -17.61 -8.96
CA ARG A 181 0.63 -16.80 -7.98
C ARG A 181 -0.20 -16.49 -6.73
N MET A 182 -1.47 -16.16 -6.88
CA MET A 182 -2.39 -15.94 -5.75
C MET A 182 -2.60 -17.22 -4.94
N SER A 183 -2.75 -18.37 -5.61
CA SER A 183 -2.87 -19.68 -4.96
C SER A 183 -1.61 -20.05 -4.18
N VAL A 184 -0.43 -19.92 -4.81
CA VAL A 184 0.87 -20.16 -4.16
C VAL A 184 1.09 -19.21 -2.98
N ALA A 185 0.74 -17.93 -3.11
CA ALA A 185 0.83 -16.97 -2.02
C ALA A 185 -0.13 -17.30 -0.87
N ALA A 186 -1.35 -17.75 -1.17
CA ALA A 186 -2.30 -18.22 -0.17
C ALA A 186 -1.74 -19.45 0.57
N LEU A 187 -1.26 -20.46 -0.15
CA LEU A 187 -0.63 -21.66 0.42
C LEU A 187 0.61 -21.30 1.26
N LYS A 188 1.47 -20.40 0.78
CA LYS A 188 2.61 -19.89 1.55
C LYS A 188 2.17 -19.17 2.82
N GLY A 189 1.10 -18.38 2.78
CA GLY A 189 0.52 -17.74 3.96
C GLY A 189 -0.09 -18.73 4.97
N PHE A 190 -0.57 -19.88 4.51
CA PHE A 190 -0.97 -21.00 5.36
C PHE A 190 0.23 -21.72 5.98
N ALA A 191 1.28 -21.97 5.18
CA ALA A 191 2.49 -22.67 5.61
C ALA A 191 3.37 -21.82 6.55
N SER A 192 3.49 -20.52 6.31
CA SER A 192 4.28 -19.58 7.11
C SER A 192 3.62 -19.23 8.44
N GLY A 193 2.35 -19.60 8.65
CA GLY A 193 1.58 -19.24 9.83
C GLY A 193 1.35 -17.74 10.02
N THR A 194 1.72 -16.88 9.05
CA THR A 194 1.64 -15.41 9.18
C THR A 194 0.23 -14.88 9.05
N ARG A 195 -0.73 -15.69 8.56
CA ARG A 195 -2.14 -15.51 8.91
C ARG A 195 -2.40 -16.16 10.27
N THR A 196 -1.81 -15.59 11.32
CA THR A 196 -2.40 -15.71 12.66
C THR A 196 -3.69 -14.92 12.60
N SER A 197 -4.77 -15.54 12.12
CA SER A 197 -6.08 -15.12 12.57
C SER A 197 -6.02 -15.23 14.09
N ASN A 198 -5.88 -14.09 14.78
CA ASN A 198 -5.99 -14.02 16.24
C ASN A 198 -7.37 -14.47 16.73
N SER A 199 -8.25 -14.94 15.83
CA SER A 199 -9.38 -15.75 16.21
C SER A 199 -8.86 -16.92 17.04
N GLY A 200 -9.26 -16.98 18.32
CA GLY A 200 -8.92 -18.04 19.26
C GLY A 200 -9.40 -19.44 18.85
N SER A 201 -9.77 -19.64 17.58
CA SER A 201 -10.10 -20.92 16.97
C SER A 201 -8.98 -21.92 17.22
N ILE A 202 -9.40 -23.10 17.69
CA ILE A 202 -8.63 -24.30 17.99
C ILE A 202 -9.56 -25.47 17.72
N SER A 203 -9.02 -26.52 17.11
CA SER A 203 -9.80 -27.69 16.73
C SER A 203 -9.01 -28.96 16.99
N GLY A 204 -9.72 -30.04 17.22
CA GLY A 204 -9.15 -31.29 17.71
C GLY A 204 -10.23 -32.32 18.01
N THR A 205 -9.88 -33.32 18.80
CA THR A 205 -10.85 -34.29 19.34
C THR A 205 -10.73 -34.38 20.86
N TYR A 206 -11.85 -34.56 21.53
CA TYR A 206 -11.96 -34.81 22.98
C TYR A 206 -12.77 -36.09 23.15
N LYS A 207 -12.18 -37.12 23.75
CA LYS A 207 -12.82 -38.44 23.92
C LYS A 207 -13.46 -38.97 22.61
N GLY A 208 -12.77 -38.82 21.48
CA GLY A 208 -13.25 -39.26 20.16
C GLY A 208 -14.23 -38.30 19.45
N VAL A 209 -14.77 -37.30 20.13
CA VAL A 209 -15.67 -36.30 19.54
C VAL A 209 -14.87 -35.10 19.02
N ILE A 210 -15.11 -34.68 17.78
CA ILE A 210 -14.35 -33.62 17.13
C ILE A 210 -14.92 -32.24 17.51
N PHE A 211 -14.08 -31.28 17.91
CA PHE A 211 -14.45 -29.87 18.14
C PHE A 211 -13.73 -28.92 17.15
N ARG A 212 -14.34 -27.78 16.79
CA ARG A 212 -13.77 -26.73 15.90
C ARG A 212 -13.43 -25.42 16.59
N SER A 213 -13.90 -25.25 17.82
CA SER A 213 -13.68 -24.03 18.60
C SER A 213 -13.41 -24.37 20.06
N SER A 214 -12.82 -23.41 20.79
CA SER A 214 -12.62 -23.54 22.23
C SER A 214 -13.95 -23.58 23.00
N CYS A 215 -15.00 -22.93 22.50
CA CYS A 215 -16.35 -22.99 23.07
C CYS A 215 -16.96 -24.40 22.92
N GLU A 216 -16.76 -25.05 21.77
CA GLU A 216 -17.17 -26.45 21.59
C GLU A 216 -16.41 -27.39 22.51
N LEU A 217 -15.09 -27.20 22.69
CA LEU A 217 -14.34 -27.97 23.68
C LEU A 217 -14.87 -27.74 25.10
N ALA A 218 -15.16 -26.49 25.48
CA ALA A 218 -15.78 -26.18 26.77
C ALA A 218 -17.12 -26.91 26.93
N PHE A 219 -17.98 -26.86 25.91
CA PHE A 219 -19.25 -27.58 25.91
C PHE A 219 -19.06 -29.07 26.17
N LEU A 220 -18.17 -29.73 25.42
CA LEU A 220 -17.90 -31.16 25.56
C LEU A 220 -17.31 -31.53 26.93
N MET A 221 -16.48 -30.66 27.52
CA MET A 221 -15.94 -30.87 28.87
C MET A 221 -17.01 -30.82 29.97
N HIS A 222 -18.12 -30.10 29.76
CA HIS A 222 -19.26 -30.04 30.70
C HIS A 222 -20.22 -31.22 30.55
N GLN A 223 -20.10 -32.03 29.49
CA GLN A 223 -20.97 -33.19 29.29
C GLN A 223 -20.39 -34.41 30.02
N ILE A 224 -21.22 -35.03 30.86
CA ILE A 224 -20.83 -36.22 31.64
C ILE A 224 -20.74 -37.45 30.73
N ASN A 225 -21.71 -37.61 29.82
CA ASN A 225 -21.74 -38.69 28.85
C ASN A 225 -21.75 -38.11 27.41
N LEU A 226 -20.82 -38.58 26.58
CA LEU A 226 -20.71 -38.20 25.16
C LEU A 226 -21.31 -39.25 24.21
N GLU A 227 -21.87 -40.34 24.74
CA GLU A 227 -22.61 -41.32 23.94
C GLU A 227 -23.79 -40.64 23.24
N GLY A 228 -23.98 -40.95 21.95
CA GLY A 228 -25.03 -40.37 21.12
C GLY A 228 -24.72 -38.98 20.55
N TYR A 229 -23.55 -38.39 20.82
CA TYR A 229 -23.16 -37.13 20.20
C TYR A 229 -22.79 -37.32 18.73
N VAL A 230 -23.68 -36.89 17.84
CA VAL A 230 -23.43 -36.87 16.40
C VAL A 230 -23.11 -35.44 15.99
N ARG A 231 -22.00 -35.26 15.29
CA ARG A 231 -21.63 -33.95 14.77
C ARG A 231 -22.43 -33.67 13.49
N ALA A 232 -23.29 -32.67 13.54
CA ALA A 232 -24.23 -32.39 12.45
C ALA A 232 -23.56 -31.81 11.19
N ASP A 233 -22.33 -31.30 11.32
CA ASP A 233 -21.58 -30.71 10.21
C ASP A 233 -20.72 -31.70 9.40
N ARG A 234 -20.66 -32.98 9.77
CA ARG A 234 -19.72 -33.96 9.19
C ARG A 234 -20.12 -34.29 7.74
N SER A 235 -19.73 -33.38 6.85
CA SER A 235 -19.51 -33.46 5.40
C SER A 235 -20.42 -34.38 4.60
N GLY A 236 -21.74 -34.23 4.73
CA GLY A 236 -22.65 -34.75 3.71
C GLY A 236 -23.83 -35.56 4.22
N LEU A 237 -24.19 -35.45 5.50
CA LEU A 237 -25.51 -35.89 5.95
C LEU A 237 -26.54 -34.79 5.59
N PRO A 238 -27.27 -34.90 4.46
CA PRO A 238 -28.22 -33.87 4.04
C PRO A 238 -29.33 -33.65 5.08
N GLN A 239 -29.54 -34.61 5.98
CA GLN A 239 -30.58 -34.57 7.02
C GLN A 239 -30.41 -33.46 8.07
N TYR A 240 -29.25 -32.79 8.16
CA TYR A 240 -29.03 -31.68 9.12
C TYR A 240 -28.80 -30.33 8.43
N LYS A 241 -28.92 -30.28 7.10
CA LYS A 241 -28.66 -29.07 6.33
C LYS A 241 -29.89 -28.16 6.38
N ILE A 242 -29.75 -27.02 7.04
CA ILE A 242 -30.86 -26.07 7.26
C ILE A 242 -30.71 -24.91 6.28
N SER A 243 -31.71 -24.75 5.41
CA SER A 243 -31.81 -23.59 4.51
C SER A 243 -32.42 -22.40 5.25
N TYR A 244 -31.87 -21.21 5.07
CA TYR A 244 -32.36 -19.98 5.66
C TYR A 244 -32.19 -18.80 4.69
N MET A 245 -33.08 -17.81 4.80
CA MET A 245 -33.00 -16.58 4.02
C MET A 245 -32.24 -15.52 4.82
N THR A 246 -31.23 -14.91 4.20
CA THR A 246 -30.48 -13.79 4.82
C THR A 246 -31.27 -12.48 4.76
N LYS A 247 -30.87 -11.47 5.55
CA LYS A 247 -31.46 -10.11 5.49
C LYS A 247 -31.43 -9.48 4.09
N SER A 248 -30.51 -9.90 3.22
CA SER A 248 -30.42 -9.45 1.83
C SER A 248 -31.28 -10.26 0.84
N GLY A 249 -32.15 -11.15 1.33
CA GLY A 249 -33.01 -12.02 0.51
C GLY A 249 -32.28 -13.22 -0.12
N SER A 250 -30.97 -13.38 0.09
CA SER A 250 -30.24 -14.52 -0.46
C SER A 250 -30.46 -15.78 0.37
N VAL A 251 -30.76 -16.91 -0.28
CA VAL A 251 -30.88 -18.22 0.37
C VAL A 251 -29.48 -18.78 0.65
N LYS A 252 -29.26 -19.24 1.89
CA LYS A 252 -28.03 -19.91 2.32
C LYS A 252 -28.37 -21.17 3.09
N THR A 253 -27.38 -22.01 3.30
CA THR A 253 -27.50 -23.22 4.12
C THR A 253 -26.49 -23.19 5.25
N TYR A 254 -26.84 -23.74 6.40
CA TYR A 254 -25.88 -23.99 7.47
C TYR A 254 -26.16 -25.34 8.14
N ASN A 255 -25.15 -25.85 8.85
CA ASN A 255 -25.26 -27.05 9.65
C ASN A 255 -25.01 -26.65 11.12
N PRO A 256 -25.85 -27.10 12.06
CA PRO A 256 -25.59 -26.90 13.48
C PRO A 256 -24.36 -27.70 13.94
N ASP A 257 -23.90 -27.45 15.16
CA ASP A 257 -22.67 -28.09 15.67
C ASP A 257 -22.91 -29.57 16.05
N TYR A 258 -23.91 -29.85 16.87
CA TYR A 258 -24.18 -31.20 17.39
C TYR A 258 -25.66 -31.59 17.29
N PHE A 259 -25.92 -32.88 17.22
CA PHE A 259 -27.23 -33.51 17.39
C PHE A 259 -27.12 -34.57 18.49
N VAL A 260 -27.99 -34.48 19.49
CA VAL A 260 -27.95 -35.34 20.68
C VAL A 260 -29.39 -35.58 21.14
N ASN A 261 -29.81 -36.84 21.23
CA ASN A 261 -31.10 -37.25 21.80
C ASN A 261 -32.31 -36.46 21.26
N GLY A 262 -32.37 -36.25 19.94
CA GLY A 262 -33.47 -35.49 19.31
C GLY A 262 -33.31 -33.96 19.41
N THR A 263 -32.19 -33.45 19.91
CA THR A 263 -31.93 -32.02 20.05
C THR A 263 -30.74 -31.59 19.20
N LEU A 264 -30.95 -30.64 18.29
CA LEU A 264 -29.88 -29.91 17.60
C LEU A 264 -29.34 -28.81 18.50
N LYS A 265 -28.03 -28.83 18.76
CA LYS A 265 -27.31 -27.89 19.62
C LYS A 265 -26.35 -27.04 18.79
N GLU A 266 -26.47 -25.73 18.92
CA GLU A 266 -25.60 -24.74 18.30
C GLU A 266 -24.76 -24.05 19.38
N ILE A 267 -23.42 -24.16 19.31
CA ILE A 267 -22.53 -23.64 20.33
C ILE A 267 -22.06 -22.23 19.94
N LYS A 268 -22.14 -21.30 20.89
CA LYS A 268 -21.73 -19.90 20.71
C LYS A 268 -20.86 -19.43 21.88
N GLN A 269 -20.20 -18.31 21.70
CA GLN A 269 -19.43 -17.67 22.77
C GLN A 269 -20.39 -16.96 23.76
N CYS A 270 -20.06 -16.90 25.05
CA CYS A 270 -20.80 -16.06 26.00
C CYS A 270 -20.92 -14.60 25.55
N GLY A 271 -22.12 -14.03 25.70
CA GLY A 271 -22.45 -12.68 25.24
C GLY A 271 -22.64 -12.58 23.73
N PHE A 272 -22.82 -13.72 23.05
CA PHE A 272 -23.04 -13.72 21.60
C PHE A 272 -24.36 -13.02 21.25
N ARG A 273 -25.44 -13.30 22.00
CA ARG A 273 -26.75 -12.65 21.76
C ARG A 273 -26.74 -11.14 22.00
N SER A 274 -25.94 -10.65 22.95
CA SER A 274 -25.87 -9.21 23.26
C SER A 274 -25.03 -8.42 22.26
N SER A 275 -24.24 -9.09 21.42
CA SER A 275 -23.40 -8.43 20.42
C SER A 275 -24.11 -8.34 19.07
N GLU A 276 -24.63 -7.15 18.74
CA GLU A 276 -25.25 -6.87 17.44
C GLU A 276 -24.32 -7.21 16.25
N PHE A 277 -23.02 -6.97 16.42
CA PHE A 277 -22.00 -7.29 15.41
C PHE A 277 -21.81 -8.80 15.19
N LEU A 278 -21.84 -9.60 16.26
CA LEU A 278 -21.67 -11.05 16.15
C LEU A 278 -22.96 -11.77 15.72
N CYS A 279 -24.11 -11.19 16.08
CA CYS A 279 -25.43 -11.76 15.83
C CYS A 279 -25.87 -11.67 14.36
N GLY A 280 -25.21 -10.86 13.51
CA GLY A 280 -25.24 -10.91 12.04
C GLY A 280 -26.51 -11.48 11.39
N ASN A 281 -26.38 -12.67 10.77
CA ASN A 281 -27.49 -13.45 10.20
C ASN A 281 -27.90 -14.62 11.12
N PHE A 282 -27.61 -14.54 12.42
CA PHE A 282 -27.85 -15.65 13.35
C PHE A 282 -29.33 -15.78 13.70
N ILE A 283 -30.05 -14.67 13.84
CA ILE A 283 -31.48 -14.68 14.13
C ILE A 283 -32.24 -15.45 13.04
N GLU A 284 -31.88 -15.24 11.77
CA GLU A 284 -32.48 -15.93 10.63
C GLU A 284 -32.12 -17.42 10.62
N LYS A 285 -30.90 -17.77 11.04
CA LYS A 285 -30.48 -19.17 11.20
C LYS A 285 -31.27 -19.86 12.30
N GLU A 286 -31.34 -19.24 13.47
CA GLU A 286 -32.06 -19.76 14.64
C GLU A 286 -33.53 -19.99 14.33
N ARG A 287 -34.22 -19.03 13.71
CA ARG A 287 -35.61 -19.19 13.26
C ARG A 287 -35.77 -20.36 12.30
N ALA A 288 -34.89 -20.45 11.29
CA ALA A 288 -34.94 -21.56 10.34
C ALA A 288 -34.66 -22.92 11.01
N ALA A 289 -33.78 -22.96 12.02
CA ALA A 289 -33.49 -24.15 12.80
C ALA A 289 -34.68 -24.65 13.60
N ILE A 290 -35.38 -23.73 14.27
CA ILE A 290 -36.55 -24.05 15.09
C ILE A 290 -37.62 -24.69 14.19
N LEU A 291 -37.98 -24.03 13.09
CA LEU A 291 -38.95 -24.56 12.11
C LEU A 291 -38.51 -25.92 11.54
N PHE A 292 -37.22 -26.06 11.23
CA PHE A 292 -36.67 -27.31 10.73
C PHE A 292 -36.77 -28.46 11.75
N CYS A 293 -36.60 -28.16 13.04
CA CYS A 293 -36.70 -29.11 14.13
C CYS A 293 -38.16 -29.48 14.42
N GLU A 294 -39.07 -28.51 14.45
CA GLU A 294 -40.51 -28.73 14.68
C GLU A 294 -41.10 -29.73 13.68
N GLN A 295 -40.76 -29.59 12.40
CA GLN A 295 -41.19 -30.51 11.33
C GLN A 295 -40.74 -31.97 11.54
N ARG A 296 -39.74 -32.20 12.39
CA ARG A 296 -39.13 -33.53 12.65
C ARG A 296 -39.37 -34.03 14.07
N GLY A 297 -40.12 -33.28 14.88
CA GLY A 297 -40.25 -33.58 16.32
C GLY A 297 -38.92 -33.46 17.08
N TRP A 298 -37.99 -32.63 16.60
CA TRP A 298 -36.71 -32.35 17.25
C TRP A 298 -36.78 -31.04 18.05
N LYS A 299 -35.79 -30.82 18.91
CA LYS A 299 -35.59 -29.55 19.63
C LYS A 299 -34.37 -28.80 19.08
N PHE A 300 -34.38 -27.47 19.15
CA PHE A 300 -33.22 -26.65 18.84
C PHE A 300 -32.78 -25.86 20.07
N GLU A 301 -31.49 -25.91 20.40
CA GLU A 301 -30.92 -25.20 21.55
C GLU A 301 -29.66 -24.43 21.13
N VAL A 302 -29.59 -23.17 21.55
CA VAL A 302 -28.37 -22.36 21.44
C VAL A 302 -27.70 -22.34 22.80
N ILE A 303 -26.46 -22.80 22.85
CA ILE A 303 -25.69 -22.93 24.10
C ILE A 303 -24.51 -21.96 24.04
N GLU A 304 -24.46 -21.02 24.97
CA GLU A 304 -23.34 -20.10 25.11
C GLU A 304 -22.27 -20.68 26.05
N MET A 305 -21.02 -20.67 25.61
CA MET A 305 -19.87 -21.22 26.33
C MET A 305 -18.70 -20.25 26.38
N PRO A 306 -17.94 -20.20 27.48
CA PRO A 306 -16.77 -19.34 27.58
C PRO A 306 -15.67 -19.82 26.63
N MET A 307 -14.88 -18.89 26.10
CA MET A 307 -13.69 -19.25 25.33
C MET A 307 -12.59 -19.77 26.26
N LEU A 308 -12.16 -21.01 26.05
CA LEU A 308 -11.01 -21.55 26.78
C LEU A 308 -9.70 -20.90 26.32
N ASN A 309 -8.84 -20.54 27.29
CA ASN A 309 -7.51 -20.02 27.02
C ASN A 309 -6.57 -21.16 26.58
N LYS A 310 -5.88 -20.97 25.44
CA LYS A 310 -4.99 -21.99 24.86
C LYS A 310 -3.88 -22.41 25.81
N ARG A 311 -3.15 -21.45 26.39
CA ARG A 311 -1.97 -21.72 27.22
C ARG A 311 -2.34 -22.21 28.62
N ARG A 312 -3.43 -21.68 29.19
CA ARG A 312 -3.84 -22.00 30.56
C ARG A 312 -4.66 -23.29 30.68
N ILE A 313 -5.42 -23.66 29.64
CA ILE A 313 -6.37 -24.78 29.72
C ILE A 313 -6.09 -25.80 28.63
N ILE A 314 -6.13 -25.39 27.35
CA ILE A 314 -6.19 -26.35 26.24
C ILE A 314 -4.87 -27.10 26.04
N PHE A 315 -3.72 -26.42 26.12
CA PHE A 315 -2.42 -27.05 25.99
C PHE A 315 -2.09 -27.99 27.17
N PRO A 316 -2.42 -27.64 28.43
CA PRO A 316 -2.41 -28.60 29.54
C PRO A 316 -3.28 -29.84 29.27
N LEU A 317 -4.51 -29.70 28.78
CA LEU A 317 -5.37 -30.85 28.43
C LEU A 317 -4.74 -31.73 27.35
N ARG A 318 -4.09 -31.12 26.34
CA ARG A 318 -3.34 -31.84 25.30
C ARG A 318 -2.14 -32.59 25.89
N GLN A 319 -1.41 -31.97 26.81
CA GLN A 319 -0.27 -32.57 27.50
C GLN A 319 -0.68 -33.77 28.35
N GLN A 320 -1.85 -33.72 29.00
CA GLN A 320 -2.46 -34.82 29.75
C GLN A 320 -3.04 -35.92 28.84
N GLY A 321 -2.97 -35.78 27.51
CA GLY A 321 -3.54 -36.75 26.57
C GLY A 321 -5.07 -36.76 26.50
N GLN A 322 -5.77 -35.79 27.12
CA GLN A 322 -7.23 -35.75 27.14
C GLN A 322 -7.83 -35.28 25.81
N ILE A 323 -7.07 -34.51 25.03
CA ILE A 323 -7.44 -34.09 23.68
C ILE A 323 -6.35 -34.42 22.68
N THR A 324 -6.73 -34.57 21.42
CA THR A 324 -5.81 -34.49 20.28
C THR A 324 -6.06 -33.20 19.52
N LEU A 325 -5.03 -32.59 18.97
CA LEU A 325 -5.14 -31.38 18.17
C LEU A 325 -4.87 -31.69 16.70
N ILE A 326 -5.52 -30.97 15.78
CA ILE A 326 -5.17 -31.08 14.36
C ILE A 326 -3.74 -30.54 14.11
N PRO A 327 -3.05 -30.93 13.03
CA PRO A 327 -1.62 -30.62 12.83
C PRO A 327 -1.26 -29.13 12.94
N ARG A 328 -2.17 -28.24 12.53
CA ARG A 328 -1.98 -26.78 12.66
C ARG A 328 -1.82 -26.34 14.12
N TYR A 329 -2.63 -26.88 15.03
CA TYR A 329 -2.61 -26.51 16.45
C TYR A 329 -1.59 -27.33 17.24
N GLU A 330 -1.29 -28.55 16.80
CA GLU A 330 -0.20 -29.36 17.36
C GLU A 330 1.14 -28.62 17.25
N LYS A 331 1.42 -27.98 16.11
CA LYS A 331 2.61 -27.11 15.96
C LYS A 331 2.64 -25.94 16.95
N GLN A 332 1.48 -25.36 17.27
CA GLN A 332 1.40 -24.27 18.26
C GLN A 332 1.64 -24.80 19.68
N TYR A 333 1.11 -25.98 20.00
CA TYR A 333 1.34 -26.68 21.25
C TYR A 333 2.84 -27.00 21.44
N LEU A 334 3.50 -27.60 20.45
CA LEU A 334 4.94 -27.91 20.52
C LEU A 334 5.81 -26.65 20.70
N LYS A 335 5.42 -25.53 20.07
CA LYS A 335 6.11 -24.24 20.29
C LYS A 335 5.93 -23.74 21.71
N TRP A 336 4.72 -23.85 22.26
CA TRP A 336 4.44 -23.48 23.65
C TRP A 336 5.20 -24.38 24.64
N LEU A 337 5.27 -25.68 24.39
CA LEU A 337 6.01 -26.63 25.23
C LEU A 337 7.49 -26.25 25.31
N LYS A 338 8.13 -25.89 24.17
CA LYS A 338 9.51 -25.39 24.14
C LYS A 338 9.71 -24.12 24.97
N THR A 339 8.70 -23.23 25.03
CA THR A 339 8.79 -22.02 25.86
C THR A 339 8.64 -22.29 27.35
N CYS A 340 7.91 -23.35 27.73
CA CYS A 340 7.75 -23.73 29.14
C CYS A 340 8.96 -24.48 29.70
N ILE A 341 9.71 -25.22 28.87
CA ILE A 341 10.94 -25.93 29.31
C ILE A 341 12.09 -24.97 29.61
N ASN A 342 12.10 -23.79 28.98
CA ASN A 342 13.16 -22.80 29.15
C ASN A 342 12.88 -21.78 30.28
N GLN A 343 11.83 -22.01 31.07
CA GLN A 343 11.44 -21.23 32.25
C GLN A 343 11.57 -22.13 33.47
#